data_AF-A0A957V1R4-F1
#
_entry.id   AF-A0A957V1R4-F1
#
_cell.length_a   1.000
_cell.length_b   1.000
_cell.length_c   1.000
_cell.angle_alpha   90.00
_cell.angle_beta   90.00
_cell.angle_gamma   90.00
#
_symmetry.space_group_name_H-M   'P 1'
#
loop_
_entity.id
_entity.type
_entity.pdbx_description
1 polymer ?
#
loop_
_entity_poly.entity_id
_entity_poly.type
_entity_poly.pdbx_seq_one_letter_code
_entity_poly.pdbx_strand_id
1 'polypeptide(L)' 'MSEQTTTTHDEQPAAADRSVAHAGDLAMLFTSDYKRYVIRVHPEGVTHTHLGAFRHDALIGQRWGATVQSQI' A
#
# COMPACT_ATOMS: atom_id res chain seq x y z
N MET A 1 -26.62 38.69 11.56
CA MET A 1 -26.18 38.29 10.21
C MET A 1 -25.10 37.24 10.40
N SER A 2 -25.40 35.99 10.07
CA SER A 2 -24.49 34.85 10.23
C SER A 2 -24.16 34.34 8.84
N GLU A 3 -22.93 34.58 8.38
CA GLU A 3 -22.43 34.03 7.14
C GLU A 3 -21.94 32.60 7.43
N GLN A 4 -22.72 31.62 6.99
CA GLN A 4 -22.30 30.23 6.89
C GLN A 4 -21.37 30.12 5.69
N THR A 5 -20.06 30.03 5.92
CA THR A 5 -19.11 29.58 4.91
C THR A 5 -19.29 28.07 4.76
N THR A 6 -19.90 27.69 3.63
CA THR A 6 -19.94 26.34 3.09
C THR A 6 -18.53 25.79 2.96
N THR A 7 -18.14 24.91 3.88
CA THR A 7 -16.98 24.03 3.71
C THR A 7 -17.29 23.11 2.54
N THR A 8 -16.71 23.41 1.38
CA THR A 8 -16.64 22.52 0.22
C THR A 8 -16.11 21.17 0.70
N HIS A 9 -17.02 20.20 0.82
CA HIS A 9 -16.72 18.81 1.13
C HIS A 9 -16.09 18.25 -0.13
N ASP A 10 -14.76 18.22 -0.15
CA ASP A 10 -13.96 17.51 -1.16
C ASP A 10 -14.52 16.08 -1.25
N GLU A 11 -15.00 15.68 -2.42
CA GLU A 11 -15.55 14.36 -2.68
C GLU A 11 -14.44 13.32 -2.44
N GLN A 12 -14.37 12.84 -1.21
CA GLN A 12 -13.49 11.76 -0.82
C GLN A 12 -13.96 10.53 -1.62
N PRO A 13 -13.15 10.01 -2.58
CA PRO A 13 -13.55 8.85 -3.36
C PRO A 13 -13.85 7.71 -2.39
N ALA A 14 -14.97 7.01 -2.64
CA ALA A 14 -15.56 5.96 -1.82
C ALA A 14 -14.48 5.23 -1.00
N ALA A 15 -14.54 5.37 0.33
CA ALA A 15 -13.48 4.94 1.24
C ALA A 15 -13.06 3.50 0.95
N ALA A 16 -11.99 3.34 0.18
CA ALA A 16 -11.39 2.05 -0.09
C ALA A 16 -11.10 1.38 1.26
N ASP A 17 -11.37 0.08 1.37
CA ASP A 17 -11.20 -0.65 2.62
C ASP A 17 -9.75 -0.52 3.10
N ARG A 18 -9.50 0.38 4.06
CA ARG A 18 -8.15 0.66 4.56
C ARG A 18 -7.53 -0.52 5.31
N SER A 19 -8.25 -1.63 5.47
CA SER A 19 -7.70 -2.86 6.03
C SER A 19 -6.88 -3.66 5.01
N VAL A 20 -7.01 -3.39 3.70
CA VAL A 20 -6.21 -3.99 2.63
C VAL A 20 -5.33 -2.97 1.91
N ALA A 21 -4.27 -3.46 1.26
CA ALA A 21 -3.35 -2.63 0.49
C ALA A 21 -3.87 -2.38 -0.92
N HIS A 22 -3.67 -1.16 -1.42
CA HIS A 22 -4.05 -0.71 -2.76
C HIS A 22 -2.85 -0.19 -3.54
N ALA A 23 -3.01 -0.09 -4.86
CA ALA A 23 -2.06 0.64 -5.70
C ALA A 23 -1.95 2.10 -5.23
N GLY A 24 -0.73 2.62 -5.15
CA GLY A 24 -0.45 3.96 -4.65
C GLY A 24 -0.20 4.04 -3.13
N ASP A 25 -0.56 3.01 -2.37
CA ASP A 25 -0.28 2.97 -0.93
C ASP A 25 1.23 2.95 -0.66
N LEU A 26 1.62 3.50 0.49
CA LEU A 26 2.96 3.35 1.02
C LEU A 26 2.98 2.12 1.92
N ALA A 27 3.76 1.11 1.55
CA ALA A 27 3.89 -0.14 2.29
C ALA A 27 5.29 -0.29 2.87
N MET A 28 5.41 -1.01 3.99
CA MET A 28 6.68 -1.45 4.54
C MET A 28 6.75 -2.98 4.51
N LEU A 29 7.70 -3.52 3.76
CA LEU A 29 8.01 -4.95 3.75
C LEU A 29 8.97 -5.26 4.90
N PHE A 30 8.61 -6.24 5.72
CA PHE A 30 9.50 -6.86 6.70
C PHE A 30 9.92 -8.22 6.17
N THR A 31 11.22 -8.37 5.98
CA THR A 31 11.82 -9.60 5.47
C THR A 31 12.28 -10.50 6.63
N SER A 32 12.47 -11.79 6.35
CA SER A 32 12.86 -12.79 7.36
C SER A 32 14.24 -12.55 7.98
N ASP A 33 15.10 -11.78 7.32
CA ASP A 33 16.40 -11.32 7.84
C ASP A 33 16.30 -9.95 8.53
N TYR A 34 15.09 -9.52 8.89
CA TYR A 34 14.76 -8.28 9.61
C TYR A 34 15.06 -6.98 8.85
N LYS A 35 15.33 -7.03 7.54
CA LYS A 35 15.40 -5.81 6.71
C LYS A 35 14.02 -5.23 6.45
N ARG A 36 13.97 -3.90 6.35
CA ARG A 36 12.75 -3.12 6.11
C ARG A 36 12.89 -2.36 4.81
N TYR A 37 11.90 -2.48 3.94
CA TYR A 37 11.84 -1.76 2.67
C TYR A 37 10.55 -0.94 2.62
N VAL A 38 10.68 0.38 2.52
CA VAL A 38 9.54 1.28 2.32
C VAL A 38 9.34 1.46 0.82
N ILE A 39 8.17 1.09 0.33
CA ILE A 39 7.87 1.02 -1.10
C ILE A 39 6.54 1.69 -1.41
N ARG A 40 6.44 2.29 -2.60
CA ARG A 40 5.17 2.68 -3.19
C ARG A 40 4.59 1.46 -3.90
N VAL A 41 3.40 1.02 -3.51
CA VAL A 41 2.71 -0.10 -4.17
C VAL A 41 2.31 0.35 -5.58
N HIS A 42 2.66 -0.45 -6.58
CA HIS A 42 2.38 -0.17 -7.98
C HIS A 42 2.12 -1.52 -8.68
N PRO A 43 1.07 -1.70 -9.50
CA PRO A 43 0.73 -3.01 -10.07
C PRO A 43 1.92 -3.69 -10.79
N GLU A 44 2.66 -2.92 -11.58
CA GLU A 44 3.86 -3.43 -12.29
C GLU A 44 5.17 -3.30 -11.50
N GLY A 45 5.09 -2.91 -10.23
CA GLY A 45 6.25 -2.65 -9.39
C GLY A 45 6.91 -3.95 -8.91
N VAL A 46 8.24 -3.94 -8.80
CA VAL A 46 9.00 -5.05 -8.24
C VAL A 46 10.10 -4.52 -7.31
N THR A 47 10.15 -5.06 -6.09
CA THR A 47 11.23 -4.80 -5.15
C THR A 47 12.19 -5.99 -5.15
N HIS A 48 13.38 -5.79 -5.72
CA HIS A 48 14.43 -6.79 -5.75
C HIS A 48 15.22 -6.77 -4.44
N THR A 49 15.39 -7.94 -3.85
CA THR A 49 16.17 -8.15 -2.64
C THR A 49 17.08 -9.36 -2.82
N HIS A 50 18.02 -9.55 -1.92
CA HIS A 50 18.81 -10.77 -1.82
C HIS A 50 17.98 -12.04 -1.54
N LEU A 51 16.70 -11.90 -1.12
CA LEU A 51 15.76 -13.01 -0.93
C LEU A 51 14.92 -13.30 -2.19
N GLY A 52 15.18 -12.59 -3.29
CA GLY A 52 14.41 -12.65 -4.53
C GLY A 52 13.59 -11.39 -4.79
N ALA A 53 12.65 -11.48 -5.72
CA ALA A 53 11.80 -10.40 -6.16
C ALA A 53 10.43 -10.42 -5.46
N PHE A 54 10.04 -9.31 -4.85
CA PHE A 54 8.69 -9.09 -4.36
C PHE A 54 7.91 -8.29 -5.40
N ARG A 55 6.99 -8.94 -6.10
CA ARG A 55 6.08 -8.25 -7.03
C ARG A 55 4.99 -7.53 -6.23
N HIS A 56 4.72 -6.29 -6.61
CA HIS A 56 3.80 -5.43 -5.89
C HIS A 56 2.34 -5.78 -6.19
N ASP A 57 2.04 -6.39 -7.34
CA ASP A 57 0.72 -6.96 -7.66
C ASP A 57 0.22 -7.94 -6.59
N ALA A 58 1.12 -8.77 -6.05
CA ALA A 58 0.83 -9.72 -4.98
C ALA A 58 0.55 -9.06 -3.62
N LEU A 59 0.84 -7.77 -3.46
CA LEU A 59 0.50 -6.99 -2.26
C LEU A 59 -0.92 -6.42 -2.35
N ILE A 60 -1.38 -6.09 -3.55
CA ILE A 60 -2.66 -5.41 -3.76
C ILE A 60 -3.81 -6.36 -3.38
N GLY A 61 -4.73 -5.86 -2.56
CA GLY A 61 -5.84 -6.63 -2.01
C GLY A 61 -5.48 -7.48 -0.78
N GLN A 62 -4.20 -7.61 -0.43
CA GLN A 62 -3.80 -8.29 0.79
C GLN A 62 -4.10 -7.42 2.01
N ARG A 63 -4.53 -8.08 3.09
CA ARG A 63 -4.69 -7.41 4.39
C ARG A 63 -3.34 -6.95 4.93
N TRP A 64 -3.29 -5.76 5.50
CA TRP A 64 -2.07 -5.26 6.14
C TRP A 64 -1.57 -6.23 7.22
N GLY A 65 -0.26 -6.51 7.21
CA GLY A 65 0.37 -7.51 8.08
C GLY A 65 0.37 -8.95 7.54
N ALA A 66 -0.21 -9.20 6.36
CA ALA A 66 -0.10 -10.49 5.70
C ALA A 66 1.35 -10.85 5.35
N THR A 67 1.68 -12.15 5.39
CA THR A 67 2.93 -12.67 4.84
C THR A 67 2.82 -12.79 3.33
N VAL A 68 3.89 -12.39 2.63
CA VAL A 68 4.03 -12.53 1.18
C VAL A 68 5.34 -13.22 0.84
N GLN A 69 5.37 -13.93 -0.29
CA GLN A 69 6.53 -14.69 -0.73
C GLN A 69 7.30 -13.94 -1.81
N SER A 70 8.62 -14.00 -1.76
CA SER A 70 9.47 -13.60 -2.88
C SER A 70 9.50 -14.69 -3.94
N GLN A 71 9.75 -14.28 -5.18
CA GLN A 71 10.01 -15.18 -6.30
C GLN A 71 11.51 -15.21 -6.61
N ILE A 72 12.02 -16.39 -6.97
CA ILE A 72 13.41 -16.62 -7.40
C ILE A 72 13.45 -16.65 -8.91
#